data_AF-A0A946PY51-F1
#
_entry.id   AF-A0A946PY51-F1
#
_cell.length_a   1.000
_cell.length_b   1.000
_cell.length_c   1.000
_cell.angle_alpha   90.00
_cell.angle_beta   90.00
_cell.angle_gamma   90.00
#
_symmetry.space_group_name_H-M   'P 1'
#
loop_
_entity.id
_entity.type
_entity.pdbx_description
1 polymer ?
#
loop_
_entity_poly.entity_id
_entity_poly.type
_entity_poly.pdbx_seq_one_letter_code
_entity_poly.pdbx_strand_id
1 'polypeptide(L)'
;MKIIHRRIIGIGLFLFGLIAIGVFQLIKFGLPEPGTKTYILIGASFLMFFFLGRAFFVALKNVSEKRVESMDGIGFSTYTTSTDNDGHESVSYYYKIDETRFMVHSSLAYHTLLNGHQYRVYYLPNSKVLVNIEVLEAPSAQHAI
;
A
#
# COMPACT_ATOMS: atom_id res chain seq x y z
N MET A 1 10.67 11.96 13.79
CA MET A 1 9.70 12.31 12.72
C MET A 1 8.20 12.18 13.09
N LYS A 2 7.80 11.82 14.34
CA LYS A 2 6.38 11.66 14.74
C LYS A 2 5.60 12.99 14.92
N ILE A 3 6.29 14.12 15.12
CA ILE A 3 5.67 15.40 15.48
C ILE A 3 5.02 16.08 14.27
N ILE A 4 5.61 15.94 13.08
CA ILE A 4 5.11 16.58 11.84
C ILE A 4 3.78 15.94 11.40
N HIS A 5 3.63 14.63 11.59
CA HIS A 5 2.43 13.88 11.20
C HIS A 5 1.18 14.31 11.98
N ARG A 6 1.31 14.58 13.28
CA ARG A 6 0.20 15.09 14.10
C ARG A 6 -0.26 16.48 13.67
N ARG A 7 0.66 17.31 13.16
CA ARG A 7 0.35 18.68 12.72
C ARG A 7 -0.42 18.70 11.40
N ILE A 8 -0.08 17.83 10.44
CA ILE A 8 -0.78 17.77 9.14
C ILE A 8 -2.22 17.28 9.30
N ILE A 9 -2.45 16.26 10.14
CA ILE A 9 -3.81 15.78 10.45
C ILE A 9 -4.63 16.88 11.13
N GLY A 10 -4.03 17.62 12.08
CA GLY A 10 -4.67 18.75 12.73
C GLY A 10 -5.07 19.87 11.77
N ILE A 11 -4.20 20.22 10.81
CA ILE A 11 -4.48 21.23 9.79
C ILE A 11 -5.62 20.78 8.86
N GLY A 12 -5.63 19.50 8.46
CA GLY A 12 -6.70 18.94 7.64
C GLY A 12 -8.06 18.98 8.32
N LEU A 13 -8.14 18.59 9.59
CA LEU A 13 -9.37 18.68 10.39
C LEU A 13 -9.81 20.13 10.63
N PHE A 14 -8.86 21.04 10.82
CA PHE A 14 -9.14 22.46 11.00
C PHE A 14 -9.72 23.11 9.73
N LEU A 15 -9.08 22.91 8.58
CA LEU A 15 -9.59 23.40 7.29
C LEU A 15 -10.95 22.78 6.96
N PHE A 16 -11.14 21.51 7.30
CA PHE A 16 -12.43 20.85 7.14
C PHE A 16 -13.52 21.49 8.01
N GLY A 17 -13.22 21.79 9.28
CA GLY A 17 -14.13 22.52 10.16
C GLY A 17 -14.52 23.89 9.62
N LEU A 18 -13.58 24.63 9.04
CA LEU A 18 -13.86 25.93 8.42
C LEU A 18 -14.80 25.83 7.21
N ILE A 19 -14.61 24.81 6.36
CA ILE A 19 -15.50 24.56 5.21
C ILE A 19 -16.92 24.21 5.69
N ALA A 20 -17.04 23.33 6.70
CA ALA A 20 -18.34 22.96 7.27
C ALA A 20 -19.08 24.18 7.87
N ILE A 21 -18.36 25.07 8.57
CA ILE A 21 -18.92 26.32 9.09
C ILE A 21 -19.35 27.24 7.94
N GLY A 22 -18.54 27.38 6.89
CA GLY A 22 -18.87 28.20 5.72
C GLY A 22 -20.15 27.73 5.02
N VAL A 23 -20.30 26.41 4.81
CA VAL A 23 -21.51 25.82 4.22
C VAL A 23 -22.73 26.06 5.12
N PHE A 24 -22.58 25.91 6.44
CA PHE A 24 -23.67 26.17 7.39
C PHE A 24 -24.14 27.63 7.39
N GLN A 25 -23.21 28.59 7.26
CA GLN A 25 -23.55 30.00 7.17
C GLN A 25 -24.26 30.34 5.84
N LEU A 26 -23.84 29.74 4.72
CA LEU A 26 -24.49 29.95 3.43
C LEU A 26 -25.94 29.46 3.41
N ILE A 27 -26.25 28.37 4.12
CA ILE A 27 -27.63 27.87 4.27
C ILE A 27 -28.50 28.88 5.05
N LYS A 28 -27.94 29.54 6.08
CA LYS A 28 -28.66 30.57 6.86
C LYS A 28 -28.96 31.84 6.07
N PHE A 29 -28.22 32.15 5.01
CA PHE A 29 -28.36 33.37 4.21
C PHE A 29 -29.41 33.30 3.09
N GLY A 30 -30.34 32.33 3.14
CA GLY A 30 -31.55 32.35 2.31
C GLY A 30 -31.48 31.49 1.04
N LEU A 31 -30.65 30.44 1.04
CA LEU A 31 -30.84 29.36 0.08
C LEU A 31 -32.14 28.61 0.40
N PRO A 32 -32.90 28.15 -0.61
CA PRO A 32 -34.12 27.39 -0.39
C PRO A 32 -33.81 26.18 0.51
N GLU A 33 -34.69 25.92 1.50
CA GLU A 33 -34.48 24.85 2.46
C GLU A 33 -34.20 23.54 1.72
N PRO A 34 -33.01 22.95 1.91
CA PRO A 34 -32.69 21.68 1.28
C PRO A 34 -33.69 20.63 1.75
N GLY A 35 -34.34 19.92 0.83
CA GLY A 35 -35.14 18.76 1.21
C GLY A 35 -34.27 17.68 1.87
N THR A 36 -34.88 16.76 2.62
CA THR A 36 -34.19 15.64 3.31
C THR A 36 -33.22 14.88 2.39
N LYS A 37 -33.56 14.74 1.10
CA LYS A 37 -32.72 14.08 0.09
C LYS A 37 -31.38 14.79 -0.12
N THR A 38 -31.36 16.12 -0.07
CA THR A 38 -30.13 16.91 -0.24
C THR A 38 -29.18 16.71 0.92
N TYR A 39 -29.69 16.68 2.16
CA TYR A 39 -28.87 16.39 3.34
C TYR A 39 -28.26 14.98 3.31
N ILE A 40 -29.02 13.99 2.85
CA ILE A 40 -28.53 12.61 2.67
C ILE A 40 -27.39 12.57 1.65
N LEU A 41 -27.55 13.25 0.51
CA LEU A 41 -26.50 13.32 -0.52
C LEU A 41 -25.23 14.00 0.00
N ILE A 42 -25.36 15.13 0.70
CA ILE A 42 -24.21 15.82 1.31
C ILE A 42 -23.50 14.89 2.30
N GLY A 43 -24.24 14.21 3.18
CA GLY A 43 -23.67 13.26 4.13
C GLY A 43 -22.97 12.08 3.46
N ALA A 44 -23.59 11.52 2.41
CA ALA A 44 -23.02 10.41 1.63
C ALA A 44 -21.74 10.83 0.89
N SER A 45 -21.77 11.99 0.21
CA SER A 45 -20.57 12.55 -0.42
C SER A 45 -19.47 12.79 0.61
N PHE A 46 -19.84 13.28 1.80
CA PHE A 46 -18.88 13.54 2.86
C PHE A 46 -18.18 12.26 3.34
N LEU A 47 -18.96 11.21 3.61
CA LEU A 47 -18.42 9.89 3.93
C LEU A 47 -17.53 9.35 2.81
N MET A 48 -17.96 9.46 1.56
CA MET A 48 -17.16 9.03 0.40
C MET A 48 -15.79 9.72 0.36
N PHE A 49 -15.76 11.05 0.47
CA PHE A 49 -14.50 11.81 0.48
C PHE A 49 -13.63 11.49 1.71
N PHE A 50 -14.23 11.24 2.87
CA PHE A 50 -13.49 10.82 4.06
C PHE A 50 -12.77 9.48 3.83
N PHE A 51 -13.47 8.48 3.31
CA PHE A 51 -12.87 7.17 3.00
C PHE A 51 -11.81 7.28 1.89
N LEU A 52 -12.08 8.04 0.84
CA LEU A 52 -11.14 8.26 -0.25
C LEU A 52 -9.87 8.99 0.22
N GLY A 53 -10.04 10.03 1.04
CA GLY A 53 -8.93 10.77 1.65
C GLY A 53 -8.10 9.85 2.54
N ARG A 54 -8.72 9.01 3.37
CA ARG A 54 -8.00 8.03 4.20
C ARG A 54 -7.17 7.05 3.35
N ALA A 55 -7.76 6.49 2.29
CA ALA A 55 -7.04 5.59 1.38
C ALA A 55 -5.84 6.28 0.72
N PHE A 56 -6.05 7.52 0.25
CA PHE A 56 -4.99 8.34 -0.35
C PHE A 56 -3.87 8.67 0.65
N PHE A 57 -4.19 8.99 1.91
CA PHE A 57 -3.20 9.24 2.95
C PHE A 57 -2.36 8.01 3.28
N VAL A 58 -2.95 6.81 3.29
CA VAL A 58 -2.19 5.56 3.48
C VAL A 58 -1.22 5.35 2.31
N ALA A 59 -1.67 5.57 1.07
CA ALA A 59 -0.82 5.49 -0.11
C ALA A 59 0.32 6.52 -0.07
N LEU A 60 0.01 7.77 0.27
CA LEU A 60 1.00 8.83 0.40
C LEU A 60 1.99 8.58 1.53
N LYS A 61 1.58 7.99 2.65
CA LYS A 61 2.51 7.65 3.73
C LYS A 61 3.58 6.67 3.24
N ASN A 62 3.15 5.65 2.49
CA ASN A 62 4.07 4.66 1.89
C ASN A 62 5.05 5.31 0.90
N VAL A 63 4.60 6.30 0.14
CA VAL A 63 5.46 7.05 -0.80
C VAL A 63 6.35 8.05 -0.08
N SER A 64 5.85 8.80 0.90
CA SER A 64 6.57 9.90 1.55
C SER A 64 7.71 9.40 2.44
N GLU A 65 7.58 8.17 2.96
CA GLU A 65 8.64 7.59 3.78
C GLU A 65 9.89 7.28 2.94
N LYS A 66 9.80 7.20 1.59
CA LYS A 66 10.89 7.08 0.58
C LYS A 66 12.08 6.21 0.98
N ARG A 67 11.90 5.31 1.94
CA ARG A 67 12.94 4.50 2.53
C ARG A 67 12.81 3.14 1.92
N VAL A 68 13.65 2.94 0.92
CA VAL A 68 14.00 1.61 0.46
C VAL A 68 14.87 1.00 1.56
N GLU A 69 14.40 -0.08 2.16
CA GLU A 69 15.20 -0.88 3.10
C GLU A 69 15.82 -2.04 2.35
N SER A 70 17.00 -2.46 2.79
CA SER A 70 17.70 -3.62 2.26
C SER A 70 17.74 -4.74 3.31
N MET A 71 17.59 -5.97 2.87
CA MET A 71 17.86 -7.15 3.70
C MET A 71 18.56 -8.24 2.88
N ASP A 72 19.38 -9.02 3.55
CA ASP A 72 20.12 -10.13 2.95
C ASP A 72 19.54 -11.45 3.48
N GLY A 73 19.42 -12.47 2.62
CA GLY A 73 18.94 -13.78 3.03
C GLY A 73 18.89 -14.79 1.90
N ILE A 74 18.64 -16.05 2.25
CA ILE A 74 18.49 -17.15 1.28
C ILE A 74 17.11 -17.04 0.62
N GLY A 75 17.10 -17.04 -0.71
CA GLY A 75 15.89 -16.89 -1.52
C GLY A 75 15.30 -18.21 -1.99
N PHE A 76 13.98 -18.31 -1.91
CA PHE A 76 13.18 -19.41 -2.46
C PHE A 76 11.93 -18.86 -3.16
N SER A 77 11.56 -19.48 -4.27
CA SER A 77 10.29 -19.24 -4.94
C SER A 77 9.18 -20.06 -4.25
N THR A 78 8.05 -19.41 -3.94
CA THR A 78 6.86 -20.07 -3.36
C THR A 78 5.60 -19.51 -3.99
N TYR A 79 4.54 -20.31 -4.06
CA TYR A 79 3.25 -19.89 -4.59
C TYR A 79 2.13 -20.23 -3.62
N THR A 80 0.99 -19.58 -3.79
CA THR A 80 -0.22 -19.87 -3.05
C THR A 80 -1.38 -19.93 -4.03
N THR A 81 -2.12 -21.03 -4.00
CA THR A 81 -3.36 -21.19 -4.75
C THR A 81 -4.52 -20.85 -3.81
N SER A 82 -5.42 -20.00 -4.28
CA SER A 82 -6.68 -19.68 -3.60
C SER A 82 -7.83 -20.02 -4.54
N THR A 83 -8.86 -20.67 -4.03
CA THR A 83 -10.08 -20.98 -4.76
C THR A 83 -11.19 -20.06 -4.24
N ASP A 84 -11.90 -19.39 -5.13
CA ASP A 84 -13.07 -18.59 -4.76
C ASP A 84 -14.33 -19.47 -4.56
N ASN A 85 -15.43 -18.85 -4.15
CA ASN A 85 -16.70 -19.55 -3.91
C ASN A 85 -17.30 -20.13 -5.20
N ASP A 86 -16.89 -19.64 -6.37
CA ASP A 86 -17.36 -20.07 -7.69
C ASP A 86 -16.46 -21.17 -8.28
N GLY A 87 -15.43 -21.60 -7.54
CA GLY A 87 -14.49 -22.65 -7.95
C GLY A 87 -13.37 -22.16 -8.87
N HIS A 88 -13.22 -20.85 -9.08
CA HIS A 88 -12.09 -20.32 -9.83
C HIS A 88 -10.83 -20.32 -8.98
N GLU A 89 -9.78 -20.97 -9.50
CA GLU A 89 -8.47 -20.98 -8.89
C GLU A 89 -7.65 -19.77 -9.33
N SER A 90 -7.05 -19.09 -8.36
CA SER A 90 -6.10 -18.01 -8.56
C SER A 90 -4.75 -18.38 -7.94
N VAL A 91 -3.67 -18.25 -8.71
CA VAL A 91 -2.31 -18.51 -8.24
C VAL A 91 -1.59 -17.20 -7.99
N SER A 92 -1.07 -17.03 -6.79
CA SER A 92 -0.22 -15.91 -6.41
C SER A 92 1.21 -16.37 -6.22
N TYR A 93 2.15 -15.69 -6.88
CA TYR A 93 3.57 -15.99 -6.85
C TYR A 93 4.31 -15.11 -5.84
N TYR A 94 5.29 -15.69 -5.15
CA TYR A 94 6.06 -14.99 -4.13
C TYR A 94 7.54 -15.39 -4.17
N TYR A 95 8.41 -14.44 -3.83
CA TYR A 95 9.75 -14.73 -3.36
C TYR A 95 9.76 -14.73 -1.84
N LYS A 96 10.30 -15.78 -1.25
CA LYS A 96 10.59 -15.87 0.18
C LYS A 96 12.09 -15.67 0.37
N ILE A 97 12.47 -14.56 1.00
CA ILE A 97 13.86 -14.30 1.38
C ILE A 97 13.88 -14.32 2.91
N ASP A 98 14.58 -15.30 3.48
CA ASP A 98 14.52 -15.58 4.92
C ASP A 98 13.06 -15.77 5.41
N GLU A 99 12.58 -15.02 6.41
CA GLU A 99 11.19 -15.11 6.90
C GLU A 99 10.19 -14.22 6.15
N THR A 100 10.66 -13.34 5.25
CA THR A 100 9.80 -12.35 4.58
C THR A 100 9.37 -12.80 3.18
N ARG A 101 8.09 -12.58 2.86
CA ARG A 101 7.50 -12.88 1.54
C ARG A 101 7.26 -11.59 0.76
N PHE A 102 7.65 -11.59 -0.51
CA PHE A 102 7.41 -10.54 -1.47
C PHE A 102 6.53 -11.08 -2.60
N MET A 103 5.42 -10.41 -2.88
CA MET A 103 4.54 -10.79 -3.99
C MET A 103 5.20 -10.46 -5.33
N VAL A 104 5.07 -11.37 -6.30
CA VAL A 104 5.60 -11.22 -7.65
C VAL A 104 4.43 -11.23 -8.61
N HIS A 105 4.24 -10.12 -9.34
CA HIS A 105 3.11 -9.97 -10.27
C HIS A 105 3.30 -10.69 -11.60
N SER A 106 4.54 -11.04 -11.95
CA SER A 106 4.88 -11.70 -13.21
C SER A 106 5.30 -13.15 -12.97
N SER A 107 4.58 -14.09 -13.58
CA SER A 107 4.98 -15.51 -13.59
C SER A 107 6.36 -15.70 -14.22
N LEU A 108 6.71 -14.92 -15.25
CA LEU A 108 8.05 -14.99 -15.84
C LEU A 108 9.13 -14.59 -14.84
N ALA A 109 8.93 -13.49 -14.11
CA ALA A 109 9.85 -13.09 -13.05
C ALA A 109 9.93 -14.18 -11.97
N TYR A 110 8.80 -14.77 -11.56
CA TYR A 110 8.80 -15.84 -10.55
C TYR A 110 9.80 -16.96 -10.87
N HIS A 111 9.91 -17.36 -12.14
CA HIS A 111 10.83 -18.42 -12.58
C HIS A 111 12.29 -18.00 -12.75
N THR A 112 12.64 -16.72 -12.63
CA THR A 112 14.05 -16.25 -12.75
C THR A 112 14.82 -16.32 -11.44
N LEU A 113 14.15 -16.53 -10.30
CA LEU A 113 14.82 -16.65 -9.01
C LEU A 113 15.45 -18.04 -8.86
N LEU A 114 16.74 -18.08 -8.54
CA LEU A 114 17.49 -19.30 -8.29
C LEU A 114 17.32 -19.70 -6.82
N ASN A 115 16.64 -20.81 -6.59
CA ASN A 115 16.35 -21.28 -5.24
C ASN A 115 17.64 -21.65 -4.47
N GLY A 116 17.71 -21.25 -3.21
CA GLY A 116 18.84 -21.57 -2.32
C GLY A 116 20.03 -20.61 -2.43
N HIS A 117 19.97 -19.59 -3.28
CA HIS A 117 21.03 -18.58 -3.38
C HIS A 117 20.86 -17.48 -2.33
N GLN A 118 21.98 -16.88 -1.93
CA GLN A 118 22.00 -15.68 -1.10
C GLN A 118 21.64 -14.46 -1.95
N TYR A 119 20.64 -13.70 -1.51
CA TYR A 119 20.17 -12.48 -2.16
C TYR A 119 20.27 -11.27 -1.23
N ARG A 120 20.46 -10.10 -1.82
CA ARG A 120 20.14 -8.80 -1.24
C ARG A 120 18.90 -8.26 -1.92
N VAL A 121 17.87 -7.99 -1.13
CA VAL A 121 16.63 -7.40 -1.64
C VAL A 121 16.42 -6.00 -1.11
N TYR A 122 15.95 -5.13 -1.99
CA TYR A 122 15.58 -3.77 -1.70
C TYR A 122 14.06 -3.67 -1.79
N TYR A 123 13.40 -3.20 -0.73
CA TYR A 123 11.95 -3.25 -0.65
C TYR A 123 11.36 -2.07 0.14
N LEU A 124 10.06 -1.86 -0.03
CA LEU A 124 9.28 -0.91 0.75
C LEU A 124 8.79 -1.57 2.05
N PRO A 125 9.20 -1.09 3.25
CA PRO A 125 9.02 -1.84 4.49
C PRO A 125 7.56 -2.09 4.90
N ASN A 126 6.66 -1.13 4.59
CA ASN A 126 5.25 -1.20 4.96
C ASN A 126 4.41 -2.04 3.97
N SER A 127 4.70 -1.95 2.68
CA SER A 127 3.92 -2.65 1.64
C SER A 127 4.53 -3.98 1.21
N LYS A 128 5.78 -4.26 1.62
CA LYS A 128 6.58 -5.42 1.17
C LYS A 128 6.63 -5.51 -0.36
N VAL A 129 6.61 -4.36 -1.03
CA VAL A 129 6.82 -4.27 -2.48
C VAL A 129 8.32 -4.37 -2.74
N LEU A 130 8.70 -5.36 -3.54
CA LEU A 130 10.08 -5.53 -4.00
C LEU A 130 10.42 -4.41 -5.00
N VAL A 131 11.52 -3.71 -4.75
CA VAL A 131 12.05 -2.65 -5.62
C VAL A 131 13.17 -3.20 -6.49
N ASN A 132 14.08 -3.97 -5.90
CA ASN A 132 15.19 -4.61 -6.61
C ASN A 132 15.63 -5.89 -5.86
N ILE A 133 16.29 -6.81 -6.57
CA ILE A 133 16.86 -8.05 -6.02
C ILE A 133 18.19 -8.34 -6.71
N GLU A 134 19.22 -8.60 -5.93
CA GLU A 134 20.59 -8.87 -6.39
C GLU A 134 21.09 -10.18 -5.78
N VAL A 135 21.75 -11.02 -6.58
CA VAL A 135 22.43 -12.22 -6.08
C VAL A 135 23.75 -11.78 -5.45
N LEU A 136 24.02 -12.17 -4.19
CA LEU A 136 25.25 -11.79 -3.50
C LEU A 136 26.44 -12.71 -3.80
N GLU A 137 26.18 -13.99 -4.08
CA GLU A 137 27.21 -14.95 -4.43
C GLU A 137 26.79 -15.70 -5.70
N ALA A 138 27.53 -15.46 -6.78
CA ALA A 138 27.53 -16.40 -7.89
C ALA A 138 28.12 -17.72 -7.35
N PRO A 139 27.53 -18.89 -7.63
CA PRO A 139 28.06 -20.15 -7.14
C PRO A 139 29.53 -20.24 -7.55
N SER A 140 30.43 -20.19 -6.56
CA SER A 140 31.84 -20.45 -6.77
C SER A 140 31.92 -21.80 -7.46
N ALA A 141 32.49 -21.87 -8.65
CA ALA A 141 32.59 -23.08 -9.49
C ALA A 141 33.48 -24.19 -8.88
N GLN A 142 33.59 -24.25 -7.55
CA GLN A 142 34.50 -25.09 -6.79
C GLN A 142 33.93 -26.45 -6.39
N HIS A 143 32.72 -26.83 -6.86
CA HIS A 143 32.16 -28.19 -6.68
C HIS A 143 31.78 -28.86 -8.01
N ALA A 144 32.56 -28.61 -9.06
CA ALA A 144 32.62 -29.48 -10.22
C ALA A 144 33.94 -30.27 -10.19
N ILE A 145 34.00 -31.27 -9.31
CA ILE A 145 35.02 -32.34 -9.32
C ILE A 145 34.28 -33.67 -9.24
#